data_AF-A0A9J6D0A1-F1
#
_entry.id   AF-A0A9J6D0A1-F1
#
_cell.length_a   1.000
_cell.length_b   1.000
_cell.length_c   1.000
_cell.angle_alpha   90.00
_cell.angle_beta   90.00
_cell.angle_gamma   90.00
#
_symmetry.space_group_name_H-M   'P 1'
#
loop_
_entity.id
_entity.type
_entity.pdbx_description
1 polymer ?
#
loop_
_entity_poly.entity_id
_entity_poly.type
_entity_poly.pdbx_seq_one_letter_code
_entity_poly.pdbx_strand_id
1 'polypeptide(L)'
;MWEAVSVQKRITVTLYKLCSSAEDRTVANLFDLGRWTVNTKYREFCDIVVEALEDQWVKMLAADEMTHHIREFYAVTGFPLAVRALDGCHFPVSPPKENAIDY
;
A
#
# COMPACT_ATOMS: atom_id res chain seq x y z
N MET A 1 -29.45 12.46 17.23
CA MET A 1 -28.05 12.86 17.46
C MET A 1 -27.19 11.90 16.65
N TRP A 2 -26.28 12.38 15.81
CA TRP A 2 -25.40 11.48 15.05
C TRP A 2 -24.36 10.92 16.01
N GLU A 3 -24.36 9.61 16.22
CA GLU A 3 -23.36 8.98 17.06
C GLU A 3 -22.06 8.82 16.27
N ALA A 4 -20.94 9.14 16.92
CA ALA A 4 -19.63 8.90 16.35
C ALA A 4 -19.41 7.39 16.19
N VAL A 5 -18.96 6.96 15.01
CA VAL A 5 -18.60 5.56 14.76
C VAL A 5 -17.54 5.12 15.78
N SER A 6 -17.78 4.02 16.49
CA SER A 6 -16.84 3.49 17.49
C SER A 6 -15.49 3.13 16.86
N VAL A 7 -14.42 3.17 17.66
CA VAL A 7 -13.07 2.82 17.19
C VAL A 7 -13.04 1.39 16.67
N GLN A 8 -13.67 0.44 17.37
CA GLN A 8 -13.76 -0.95 16.93
C GLN A 8 -14.43 -1.06 15.56
N LYS A 9 -15.55 -0.36 15.34
CA LYS A 9 -16.26 -0.38 14.06
C LYS A 9 -15.40 0.22 12.93
N ARG A 10 -14.65 1.29 13.21
CA ARG A 10 -13.70 1.87 12.23
C ARG A 10 -12.64 0.84 11.84
N ILE A 11 -11.96 0.23 12.80
CA ILE A 11 -10.90 -0.76 12.55
C ILE A 11 -11.45 -1.97 11.78
N THR A 12 -12.62 -2.50 12.15
CA THR A 12 -13.21 -3.64 11.45
C THR A 12 -13.53 -3.32 9.99
N VAL A 13 -14.09 -2.13 9.72
CA VAL A 13 -14.42 -1.68 8.35
C VAL A 13 -13.16 -1.55 7.51
N THR A 14 -12.08 -0.97 8.06
CA THR A 14 -10.84 -0.74 7.32
C THR A 14 -10.10 -2.04 7.03
N LEU A 15 -10.03 -2.94 8.02
CA LEU A 15 -9.46 -4.28 7.83
C LEU A 15 -10.26 -5.09 6.81
N TYR A 16 -11.59 -5.07 6.89
CA TYR A 16 -12.43 -5.75 5.89
C TYR A 16 -12.19 -5.20 4.49
N LYS A 17 -12.06 -3.87 4.35
CA LYS A 17 -11.76 -3.23 3.08
C LYS A 17 -10.36 -3.61 2.55
N LEU A 18 -9.34 -3.69 3.41
CA LEU A 18 -7.98 -4.11 3.03
C LEU A 18 -7.93 -5.58 2.61
N CYS A 19 -8.68 -6.45 3.28
CA CYS A 19 -8.68 -7.88 3.03
C CYS A 19 -9.64 -8.32 1.92
N SER A 20 -10.33 -7.39 1.25
CA SER A 20 -11.29 -7.71 0.19
C SER A 20 -11.11 -6.83 -1.04
N SER A 21 -11.53 -7.34 -2.20
CA SER A 21 -11.66 -6.56 -3.44
C SER A 21 -13.02 -5.83 -3.54
N ALA A 22 -13.79 -5.78 -2.45
CA ALA A 22 -15.13 -5.22 -2.46
C ALA A 22 -15.12 -3.70 -2.68
N GLU A 23 -16.03 -3.20 -3.51
CA GLU A 23 -16.21 -1.76 -3.69
C GLU A 23 -16.69 -1.06 -2.41
N ASP A 24 -16.40 0.24 -2.29
CA ASP A 24 -16.76 1.05 -1.11
C ASP A 24 -18.27 1.02 -0.82
N ARG A 25 -19.11 0.87 -1.87
CA ARG A 25 -20.57 0.72 -1.73
C ARG A 25 -20.93 -0.56 -0.99
N THR A 26 -20.30 -1.67 -1.34
CA THR A 26 -20.56 -2.98 -0.72
C THR A 26 -20.16 -2.96 0.75
N VAL A 27 -18.98 -2.42 1.04
CA VAL A 27 -18.49 -2.28 2.43
C VAL A 27 -19.39 -1.34 3.23
N ALA A 28 -19.76 -0.19 2.66
CA ALA A 28 -20.67 0.78 3.30
C ALA A 28 -22.01 0.15 3.70
N ASN A 29 -22.63 -0.61 2.79
CA ASN A 29 -23.87 -1.31 3.07
C ASN A 29 -23.71 -2.39 4.15
N LEU A 30 -22.61 -3.14 4.14
CA LEU A 30 -22.37 -4.22 5.11
C LEU A 30 -22.24 -3.69 6.54
N PHE A 31 -21.64 -2.52 6.70
CA PHE A 31 -21.36 -1.93 8.01
C PHE A 31 -22.31 -0.80 8.39
N ASP A 32 -23.36 -0.53 7.62
CA ASP A 32 -24.28 0.59 7.84
C ASP A 32 -23.53 1.92 8.02
N LEU A 33 -22.79 2.30 6.98
CA LEU A 33 -21.98 3.52 6.90
C LEU A 33 -22.19 4.22 5.57
N GLY A 34 -21.82 5.50 5.50
CA GLY A 34 -21.69 6.20 4.22
C GLY A 34 -20.43 5.76 3.47
N ARG A 35 -20.50 5.71 2.13
CA ARG A 35 -19.34 5.41 1.26
C ARG A 35 -18.15 6.32 1.56
N TRP A 36 -18.42 7.61 1.76
CA TRP A 36 -17.41 8.60 2.12
C TRP A 36 -16.73 8.24 3.45
N THR A 37 -17.51 7.86 4.47
CA THR A 37 -16.98 7.43 5.77
C THR A 37 -16.09 6.21 5.64
N VAL A 38 -16.47 5.20 4.84
CA VAL A 38 -15.61 4.03 4.58
C VAL A 38 -14.27 4.46 3.98
N ASN A 39 -14.30 5.27 2.91
CA ASN A 39 -13.09 5.71 2.23
C ASN A 39 -12.18 6.55 3.13
N THR A 40 -12.76 7.51 3.86
CA THR A 40 -12.01 8.36 4.79
C THR A 40 -11.36 7.53 5.90
N LYS A 41 -12.10 6.59 6.52
CA LYS A 41 -11.53 5.74 7.57
C LYS A 41 -10.49 4.78 7.05
N TYR A 42 -10.67 4.25 5.84
CA TYR A 42 -9.65 3.45 5.17
C TYR A 42 -8.33 4.21 5.00
N ARG A 43 -8.38 5.45 4.47
CA ARG A 43 -7.18 6.29 4.29
C ARG A 43 -6.52 6.64 5.62
N GLU A 44 -7.29 7.14 6.59
CA GLU A 44 -6.77 7.45 7.93
C GLU A 44 -6.07 6.24 8.56
N PHE A 45 -6.64 5.05 8.43
CA PHE A 45 -6.05 3.83 8.96
C PHE A 45 -4.73 3.48 8.24
N CYS A 46 -4.71 3.54 6.90
CA CYS A 46 -3.49 3.29 6.14
C CYS A 46 -2.37 4.28 6.50
N ASP A 47 -2.69 5.58 6.63
CA ASP A 47 -1.71 6.61 6.99
C ASP A 47 -1.09 6.32 8.36
N ILE A 48 -1.91 5.98 9.36
CA ILE A 48 -1.45 5.61 10.71
C ILE A 48 -0.59 4.34 10.68
N VAL A 49 -0.98 3.33 9.90
CA VAL A 49 -0.23 2.07 9.76
C VAL A 49 1.13 2.32 9.12
N VAL A 50 1.19 3.14 8.07
CA VAL A 50 2.45 3.52 7.43
C VAL A 50 3.32 4.28 8.43
N GLU A 51 2.81 5.33 9.07
CA GLU A 51 3.56 6.11 10.07
C GLU A 51 4.12 5.24 11.20
N ALA A 52 3.36 4.26 11.67
CA ALA A 52 3.78 3.40 12.78
C ALA A 52 4.79 2.30 12.38
N LEU A 53 4.75 1.83 11.13
CA LEU A 53 5.43 0.61 10.71
C LEU A 53 6.51 0.82 9.63
N GLU A 54 6.52 1.95 8.93
CA GLU A 54 7.44 2.18 7.80
C GLU A 54 8.91 1.96 8.19
N ASP A 55 9.38 2.58 9.28
CA ASP A 55 10.77 2.44 9.74
C ASP A 55 11.17 0.99 10.09
N GLN A 56 10.21 0.16 10.49
CA GLN A 56 10.47 -1.22 10.88
C GLN A 56 10.50 -2.16 9.68
N TRP A 57 9.62 -1.95 8.70
CA TRP A 57 9.34 -2.90 7.62
C TRP A 57 9.88 -2.46 6.26
N VAL A 58 9.97 -1.15 6.01
CA VAL A 58 10.42 -0.55 4.74
C VAL A 58 11.82 0.02 4.95
N LYS A 59 12.83 -0.85 4.91
CA LYS A 59 14.23 -0.44 5.01
C LYS A 59 14.87 -0.40 3.64
N MET A 60 15.50 0.71 3.32
CA MET A 60 16.44 0.77 2.21
C MET A 60 17.67 -0.07 2.53
N LEU A 61 18.15 -0.80 1.53
CA LEU A 61 19.39 -1.55 1.60
C LEU A 61 20.55 -0.61 1.87
N ALA A 62 21.36 -0.92 2.88
CA ALA A 62 22.59 -0.18 3.12
C ALA A 62 23.66 -0.52 2.06
N ALA A 63 24.56 0.42 1.79
CA ALA A 63 25.56 0.28 0.72
C ALA A 63 26.53 -0.90 0.96
N ASP A 64 26.82 -1.21 2.22
CA ASP A 64 27.65 -2.33 2.67
C ASP A 64 26.94 -3.70 2.54
N GLU A 65 25.61 -3.72 2.61
CA GLU A 65 24.78 -4.93 2.43
C GLU A 65 24.60 -5.30 0.94
N MET A 66 24.83 -4.36 0.03
CA MET A 66 24.58 -4.50 -1.41
C MET A 66 25.26 -5.73 -2.03
N THR A 67 26.55 -5.91 -1.74
CA THR A 67 27.34 -7.00 -2.34
C THR A 67 26.86 -8.37 -1.88
N HIS A 68 26.40 -8.47 -0.63
CA HIS A 68 25.86 -9.69 -0.08
C HIS A 68 24.56 -10.09 -0.79
N HIS A 69 23.63 -9.15 -0.91
CA HIS A 69 22.34 -9.42 -1.55
C HIS A 69 22.45 -9.72 -3.04
N ILE A 70 23.39 -9.10 -3.77
CA ILE A 70 23.64 -9.46 -5.17
C ILE A 70 24.06 -10.94 -5.30
N ARG A 71 24.91 -11.42 -4.38
CA ARG A 71 25.36 -12.80 -4.37
C ARG A 71 24.23 -13.76 -4.04
N GLU A 72 23.42 -13.45 -3.04
CA GLU A 72 22.26 -14.26 -2.66
C GLU A 72 21.22 -14.33 -3.78
N PHE A 73 20.87 -13.18 -4.37
CA PHE A 73 19.90 -13.11 -5.45
C PHE A 73 20.38 -13.91 -6.66
N TYR A 74 21.66 -13.79 -7.03
CA TYR A 74 22.26 -14.61 -8.08
C TYR A 74 22.22 -16.10 -7.75
N ALA A 75 22.53 -16.49 -6.52
CA ALA A 75 22.52 -17.90 -6.11
C ALA A 75 21.13 -18.54 -6.22
N VAL A 76 20.06 -17.78 -5.98
CA VAL A 76 18.68 -18.28 -6.04
C VAL A 76 18.10 -18.20 -7.46
N THR A 77 18.40 -17.14 -8.21
CA THR A 77 17.71 -16.83 -9.48
C THR A 77 18.57 -17.04 -10.73
N GLY A 78 19.88 -17.09 -10.59
CA GLY A 78 20.85 -17.04 -11.70
C GLY A 78 20.95 -15.67 -12.39
N PHE A 79 20.22 -14.66 -11.92
CA PHE A 79 20.20 -13.33 -12.53
C PHE A 79 21.33 -12.45 -11.96
N PRO A 80 22.27 -11.98 -12.79
CA PRO A 80 23.43 -11.24 -12.31
C PRO A 80 23.07 -9.79 -11.94
N LEU A 81 23.79 -9.22 -10.96
CA LEU A 81 23.72 -7.80 -10.57
C LEU A 81 22.33 -7.29 -10.14
N ALA A 82 21.39 -8.19 -9.85
CA ALA A 82 20.14 -7.81 -9.19
C ALA A 82 20.26 -7.99 -7.69
N VAL A 83 19.62 -7.08 -6.96
CA VAL A 83 19.63 -7.05 -5.49
C VAL A 83 18.30 -7.57 -4.95
N ARG A 84 17.21 -7.21 -5.62
CA ARG A 84 15.84 -7.60 -5.30
C ARG A 84 14.99 -7.61 -6.57
N ALA A 85 13.86 -8.32 -6.50
CA ALA A 85 12.79 -8.23 -7.48
C ALA A 85 11.67 -7.36 -6.92
N LEU A 86 11.10 -6.50 -7.76
CA LEU A 86 9.86 -5.81 -7.50
C LEU A 86 8.76 -6.55 -8.26
N ASP A 87 7.75 -7.05 -7.54
CA ASP A 87 6.54 -7.59 -8.17
C ASP A 87 5.60 -6.44 -8.58
N GLY A 88 4.50 -6.77 -9.28
CA GLY A 88 3.54 -5.85 -9.88
C GLY A 88 3.28 -4.59 -9.06
N CYS A 89 3.79 -3.46 -9.56
CA CYS A 89 3.60 -2.15 -8.97
C CYS A 89 3.05 -1.18 -10.02
N HIS A 90 2.06 -0.37 -9.65
CA HIS A 90 1.56 0.70 -10.52
C HIS A 90 2.47 1.91 -10.37
N PHE A 91 3.52 1.99 -11.20
CA PHE A 91 4.31 3.21 -11.31
C PHE A 91 3.60 4.20 -12.23
N PRO A 92 3.42 5.47 -11.81
CA PRO A 92 3.01 6.51 -12.73
C PRO A 92 4.11 6.73 -13.77
N VAL A 93 3.88 6.25 -15.00
CA VAL A 93 4.74 6.55 -16.14
C VAL A 93 4.23 7.85 -16.76
N SER A 94 4.70 8.98 -16.21
CA SER A 94 4.44 10.28 -16.80
C SER A 94 5.57 10.62 -17.77
N PRO A 95 5.30 10.81 -19.07
CA PRO A 95 6.33 11.29 -19.99
C PRO A 95 6.81 12.69 -19.59
N PRO A 96 8.04 13.09 -19.99
CA PRO A 96 8.48 14.48 -19.91
C PRO A 96 7.44 15.39 -20.57
N LYS A 97 7.26 16.61 -20.04
CA LYS A 97 6.22 17.53 -20.52
C LYS A 97 6.31 17.82 -22.02
N GLU A 98 7.52 17.84 -22.58
CA GLU A 98 7.72 18.06 -24.03
C GLU A 98 7.19 16.89 -24.89
N ASN A 99 7.10 15.70 -24.30
CA ASN A 99 6.67 14.46 -24.93
C ASN A 99 5.31 13.96 -24.38
N ALA A 100 4.62 14.77 -23.58
CA ALA A 100 3.28 14.49 -23.10
C ALA A 100 2.26 14.76 -24.22
N ILE A 101 2.28 13.89 -25.22
CA ILE A 101 1.28 13.81 -26.30
C ILE A 101 0.17 12.86 -25.87
N ASP A 102 -0.59 13.23 -24.85
CA ASP A 102 -1.96 12.73 -24.72
C ASP A 102 -2.86 13.74 -23.97
N TYR A 103 -4.13 13.77 -24.40
CA TYR A 103 -5.20 14.69 -24.01
C TYR A 103 -5.65 14.55 -22.54
#